data_AF-A0A839Z5F2-F1
#
_entry.id   AF-A0A839Z5F2-F1
#
_cell.length_a   1.000
_cell.length_b   1.000
_cell.length_c   1.000
_cell.angle_alpha   90.00
_cell.angle_beta   90.00
_cell.angle_gamma   90.00
#
_symmetry.space_group_name_H-M   'P 1'
#
loop_
_entity.id
_entity.type
_entity.pdbx_description
1 polymer ?
#
loop_
_entity_poly.entity_id
_entity_poly.type
_entity_poly.pdbx_seq_one_letter_code
_entity_poly.pdbx_strand_id
1 'polypeptide(L)'
;MRQLLLLLPERPDEHGMDCAWWCIEDGTLGQSGKGDDWRAALIDDPQVIGILPAGAARVEILPAGEVDTPQKQTAARLAVTSRSIGGVERLHSAIGLLPDGRGAVALADKDRMEDWLGWARRQDLDLRHIIPAALLLPVDGEWHRGGLGGEEVFGRDGLAFAADPAMQAALVGDQPVSPMDEAAIEHALLREAGAPTVDLRSGPYAYRRPWRLDPSRLREFAVLAALIALLALLIPLVHALRWEAAADRMDARTEQLASDALGRPVTADEAEHALAAGGGSAIRESDMLAALLGALENEGLVRASAIGWQGDGQLTATLVGPDAPAINRLLAALQRDGWAVTADGQPSNDGRARVVVTMGATR
;
A
#
# COMPACT_ATOMS: atom_id res chain seq x y z
N MET A 1 18.27 -20.25 8.25
CA MET A 1 17.26 -19.37 8.90
C MET A 1 17.35 -19.59 10.39
N ARG A 2 17.55 -18.54 11.20
CA ARG A 2 17.74 -18.67 12.65
C ARG A 2 16.40 -18.67 13.38
N GLN A 3 16.16 -19.66 14.22
CA GLN A 3 14.96 -19.78 15.05
C GLN A 3 15.36 -19.91 16.52
N LEU A 4 14.55 -19.35 17.40
CA LEU A 4 14.70 -19.45 18.85
C LEU A 4 13.45 -20.11 19.41
N LEU A 5 13.60 -21.28 20.02
CA LEU A 5 12.54 -21.95 20.76
C LEU A 5 12.65 -21.56 22.21
N LEU A 6 11.53 -21.19 22.82
CA LEU A 6 11.47 -20.73 24.21
C LEU A 6 10.36 -21.46 24.95
N LEU A 7 10.72 -22.22 25.97
CA LEU A 7 9.75 -22.78 26.91
C LEU A 7 9.17 -21.64 27.74
N LEU A 8 7.88 -21.37 27.54
CA LEU A 8 7.18 -20.30 28.22
C LEU A 8 6.99 -20.65 29.70
N PRO A 9 7.08 -19.66 30.60
CA PRO A 9 6.95 -19.89 32.02
C PRO A 9 5.54 -20.40 32.37
N GLU A 10 5.44 -21.29 33.37
CA GLU A 10 4.14 -21.77 33.87
C GLU A 10 3.25 -20.61 34.33
N ARG A 11 3.85 -19.63 35.00
CA ARG A 11 3.20 -18.40 35.43
C ARG A 11 3.96 -17.22 34.87
N PRO A 12 3.49 -16.60 33.77
CA PRO A 12 4.09 -15.40 33.21
C PRO A 12 3.90 -14.21 34.17
N ASP A 13 4.83 -14.03 35.11
CA ASP A 13 4.90 -12.85 35.97
C ASP A 13 5.88 -11.80 35.39
N GLU A 14 5.97 -10.62 36.02
CA GLU A 14 6.79 -9.52 35.50
C GLU A 14 8.30 -9.80 35.51
N HIS A 15 8.77 -10.76 36.32
CA HIS A 15 10.19 -11.02 36.56
C HIS A 15 10.65 -12.42 36.10
N GLY A 16 9.74 -13.26 35.61
CA GLY A 16 10.02 -14.59 35.13
C GLY A 16 10.88 -14.56 33.88
N MET A 17 12.18 -14.65 34.07
CA MET A 17 13.16 -14.78 32.99
C MET A 17 13.78 -16.17 32.92
N ASP A 18 13.48 -17.03 33.89
CA ASP A 18 14.00 -18.40 33.96
C ASP A 18 13.24 -19.31 32.98
N CYS A 19 13.61 -19.20 31.71
CA CYS A 19 13.03 -19.98 30.62
C CYS A 19 14.09 -20.89 30.02
N ALA A 20 13.70 -22.13 29.69
CA ALA A 20 14.53 -22.98 28.86
C ALA A 20 14.44 -22.55 27.40
N TRP A 21 15.56 -22.59 26.69
CA TRP A 21 15.64 -22.12 25.33
C TRP A 21 16.56 -22.96 24.47
N TRP A 22 16.27 -22.98 23.16
CA TRP A 22 17.05 -23.69 22.14
C TRP A 22 17.16 -22.83 20.89
N CYS A 23 18.37 -22.64 20.40
CA CYS A 23 18.66 -22.00 19.12
C CYS A 23 18.75 -23.06 18.03
N ILE A 24 18.07 -22.81 16.92
CA ILE A 24 18.16 -23.62 15.72
C ILE A 24 18.79 -22.77 14.62
N GLU A 25 19.87 -23.29 14.04
CA GLU A 25 20.59 -22.70 12.93
C GLU A 25 20.59 -23.70 11.78
N ASP A 26 20.02 -23.29 10.65
CA ASP A 26 19.95 -24.08 9.41
C ASP A 26 19.41 -25.52 9.59
N GLY A 27 18.46 -25.69 10.50
CA GLY A 27 17.77 -26.95 10.75
C GLY A 27 18.48 -27.90 11.71
N THR A 28 19.57 -27.45 12.34
CA THR A 28 20.25 -28.16 13.42
C THR A 28 20.17 -27.39 14.73
N LEU A 29 20.06 -28.12 15.83
CA LEU A 29 20.07 -27.53 17.16
C LEU A 29 21.50 -27.07 17.48
N GLY A 30 21.63 -25.78 17.77
CA GLY A 30 22.90 -25.14 18.08
C GLY A 30 23.09 -25.02 19.59
N GLN A 31 22.89 -23.81 20.11
CA GLN A 31 23.00 -23.53 21.54
C GLN A 31 21.68 -23.80 22.27
N SER A 32 21.76 -24.30 23.49
CA SER A 32 20.63 -24.42 24.40
C SER A 32 21.02 -23.93 25.79
N GLY A 33 20.04 -23.56 26.60
CA GLY A 33 20.28 -23.06 27.94
C GLY A 33 19.01 -22.90 28.75
N LYS A 34 19.20 -22.43 29.98
CA LYS A 34 18.14 -22.05 30.92
C LYS A 34 18.51 -20.71 31.55
N GLY A 35 17.52 -19.92 31.95
CA GLY A 35 17.72 -18.57 32.48
C GLY A 35 17.44 -17.50 31.43
N ASP A 36 18.06 -16.34 31.58
CA ASP A 36 17.81 -15.16 30.75
C ASP A 36 18.79 -14.98 29.57
N ASP A 37 19.72 -15.91 29.41
CA ASP A 37 20.72 -15.94 28.35
C ASP A 37 20.13 -15.98 26.94
N TRP A 38 18.85 -16.38 26.79
CA TRP A 38 18.13 -16.31 25.51
C TRP A 38 18.06 -14.88 24.95
N ARG A 39 18.22 -13.84 25.77
CA ARG A 39 18.31 -12.46 25.29
C ARG A 39 19.51 -12.23 24.38
N ALA A 40 20.64 -12.87 24.66
CA ALA A 40 21.80 -12.79 23.79
C ALA A 40 21.53 -13.47 22.44
N ALA A 41 20.65 -14.48 22.41
CA ALA A 41 20.25 -15.14 21.18
C ALA A 41 19.32 -14.29 20.28
N LEU A 42 18.77 -13.16 20.79
CA LEU A 42 17.90 -12.26 20.00
C LEU A 42 18.63 -11.29 19.08
N ILE A 43 19.97 -11.17 19.18
CA ILE A 43 20.77 -10.11 18.53
C ILE A 43 20.60 -10.07 16.99
N ASP A 44 20.19 -11.19 16.37
CA ASP A 44 19.97 -11.30 14.92
C ASP A 44 18.48 -11.39 14.51
N ASP A 45 17.55 -10.97 15.37
CA ASP A 45 16.09 -11.02 15.14
C ASP A 45 15.60 -12.41 14.68
N PRO A 46 15.92 -13.49 15.44
CA PRO A 46 15.52 -14.84 15.06
C PRO A 46 13.99 -14.98 15.12
N GLN A 47 13.45 -15.94 14.36
CA GLN A 47 12.05 -16.30 14.53
C GLN A 47 11.85 -16.98 15.89
N VAL A 48 11.08 -16.34 16.78
CA VAL A 48 10.79 -16.89 18.11
C VAL A 48 9.56 -17.80 18.06
N ILE A 49 9.71 -19.02 18.59
CA ILE A 49 8.65 -20.03 18.74
C ILE A 49 8.48 -20.30 20.23
N GLY A 50 7.28 -20.04 20.75
CA GLY A 50 6.94 -20.34 22.14
C GLY A 50 6.48 -21.78 22.31
N ILE A 51 6.99 -22.47 23.31
CA ILE A 51 6.51 -23.80 23.74
C ILE A 51 5.71 -23.59 25.01
N LEU A 52 4.44 -23.94 25.03
CA LEU A 52 3.66 -23.91 26.27
C LEU A 52 4.12 -25.00 27.22
N PRO A 53 4.21 -24.70 28.54
CA PRO A 53 4.62 -25.69 29.52
C PRO A 53 3.63 -26.86 29.60
N ALA A 54 4.09 -27.99 30.10
CA ALA A 54 3.25 -29.18 30.25
C ALA A 54 2.03 -28.87 31.13
N GLY A 55 0.86 -29.36 30.73
CA GLY A 55 -0.42 -29.10 31.42
C GLY A 55 -1.03 -27.72 31.17
N ALA A 56 -0.33 -26.82 30.47
CA ALA A 56 -0.85 -25.48 30.16
C ALA A 56 -1.84 -25.48 28.97
N ALA A 57 -1.72 -26.47 28.09
CA ALA A 57 -2.66 -26.74 27.02
C ALA A 57 -3.03 -28.23 26.99
N ARG A 58 -4.29 -28.53 26.68
CA ARG A 58 -4.77 -29.90 26.43
C ARG A 58 -4.83 -30.11 24.92
N VAL A 59 -4.29 -31.22 24.44
CA VAL A 59 -4.44 -31.61 23.03
C VAL A 59 -5.35 -32.82 22.94
N GLU A 60 -6.33 -32.75 22.05
CA GLU A 60 -7.23 -33.86 21.76
C GLU A 60 -6.98 -34.38 20.35
N ILE A 61 -6.70 -35.68 20.26
CA ILE A 61 -6.38 -36.36 19.02
C ILE A 61 -7.64 -36.92 18.40
N LEU A 62 -7.81 -36.67 17.10
CA LEU A 62 -8.96 -37.06 16.31
C LEU A 62 -8.54 -38.14 15.30
N PRO A 63 -9.41 -39.12 15.00
CA PRO A 63 -9.15 -40.10 13.97
C PRO A 63 -8.84 -39.47 12.60
N ALA A 64 -8.02 -40.16 11.80
CA ALA A 64 -7.80 -39.78 10.41
C ALA A 64 -9.12 -39.86 9.62
N GLY A 65 -9.32 -38.98 8.63
CA GLY A 65 -10.57 -38.92 7.86
C GLY A 65 -11.61 -37.93 8.40
N GLU A 66 -11.54 -37.62 9.70
CA GLU A 66 -12.48 -36.70 10.36
C GLU A 66 -12.18 -35.23 10.08
N VAL A 67 -10.98 -34.91 9.60
CA VAL A 67 -10.44 -33.54 9.50
C VAL A 67 -9.80 -33.24 8.14
N ASP A 68 -10.16 -33.99 7.11
CA ASP A 68 -9.51 -33.89 5.78
C ASP A 68 -9.88 -32.61 5.01
N THR A 69 -10.95 -31.92 5.41
CA THR A 69 -11.38 -30.66 4.79
C THR A 69 -11.36 -29.51 5.78
N PRO A 70 -11.16 -28.25 5.33
CA PRO A 70 -11.21 -27.09 6.21
C PRO A 70 -12.54 -26.95 6.99
N GLN A 71 -13.66 -27.35 6.38
CA GLN A 71 -14.97 -27.33 7.02
C GLN A 71 -15.06 -28.38 8.13
N LYS A 72 -14.58 -29.60 7.86
CA LYS A 72 -14.49 -30.69 8.84
C LYS A 72 -13.57 -30.30 10.01
N GLN A 73 -12.41 -29.71 9.72
CA GLN A 73 -11.50 -29.18 10.75
C GLN A 73 -12.16 -28.14 11.65
N THR A 74 -12.86 -27.18 11.04
CA THR A 74 -13.56 -26.13 11.79
C THR A 74 -14.66 -26.72 12.68
N ALA A 75 -15.45 -27.67 12.15
CA ALA A 75 -16.49 -28.36 12.89
C ALA A 75 -15.92 -29.19 14.05
N ALA A 76 -14.86 -29.96 13.80
CA ALA A 76 -14.19 -30.78 14.81
C ALA A 76 -13.59 -29.93 15.93
N ARG A 77 -12.89 -28.84 15.59
CA ARG A 77 -12.38 -27.86 16.56
C ARG A 77 -13.51 -27.30 17.43
N LEU A 78 -14.62 -26.89 16.83
CA LEU A 78 -15.78 -26.35 17.56
C LEU A 78 -16.41 -27.41 18.48
N ALA A 79 -16.56 -28.64 18.00
CA ALA A 79 -17.11 -29.75 18.77
C ALA A 79 -16.25 -30.10 19.99
N VAL A 80 -14.92 -30.21 19.80
CA VAL A 80 -13.94 -30.42 20.88
C VAL A 80 -13.98 -29.29 21.90
N THR A 81 -13.99 -28.04 21.44
CA THR A 81 -14.02 -26.87 22.34
C THR A 81 -15.32 -26.83 23.14
N SER A 82 -16.45 -27.13 22.51
CA SER A 82 -17.78 -27.06 23.14
C SER A 82 -17.98 -28.12 24.22
N ARG A 83 -17.38 -29.32 24.06
CA ARG A 83 -17.41 -30.39 25.09
C ARG A 83 -16.38 -30.21 26.20
N SER A 84 -15.43 -29.29 26.03
CA SER A 84 -14.33 -29.09 26.98
C SER A 84 -14.75 -28.19 28.15
N ILE A 85 -14.13 -28.40 29.30
CA ILE A 85 -14.38 -27.62 30.52
C ILE A 85 -13.97 -26.16 30.28
N GLY A 86 -14.91 -25.22 30.43
CA GLY A 86 -14.72 -23.80 30.14
C GLY A 86 -15.40 -23.34 28.84
N GLY A 87 -15.66 -24.26 27.90
CA GLY A 87 -16.38 -24.00 26.65
C GLY A 87 -15.71 -22.96 25.75
N VAL A 88 -16.44 -22.55 24.71
CA VAL A 88 -15.96 -21.60 23.68
C VAL A 88 -15.69 -20.19 24.21
N GLU A 89 -16.27 -19.82 25.36
CA GLU A 89 -16.13 -18.50 25.95
C GLU A 89 -14.76 -18.32 26.61
N ARG A 90 -14.25 -19.35 27.30
CA ARG A 90 -12.95 -19.29 28.00
C ARG A 90 -11.80 -19.93 27.26
N LEU A 91 -12.09 -20.88 26.37
CA LEU A 91 -11.03 -21.62 25.68
C LEU A 91 -10.75 -21.04 24.29
N HIS A 92 -9.47 -20.87 24.01
CA HIS A 92 -8.93 -20.75 22.67
C HIS A 92 -8.61 -22.13 22.11
N SER A 93 -8.88 -22.33 20.83
CA SER A 93 -8.62 -23.60 20.17
C SER A 93 -7.93 -23.44 18.82
N ALA A 94 -6.96 -24.30 18.57
CA ALA A 94 -6.28 -24.45 17.30
C ALA A 94 -6.38 -25.90 16.84
N ILE A 95 -6.35 -26.12 15.52
CA ILE A 95 -6.38 -27.45 14.94
C ILE A 95 -5.27 -27.59 13.92
N GLY A 96 -4.68 -28.77 13.85
CA GLY A 96 -3.75 -29.16 12.82
C GLY A 96 -3.79 -30.66 12.54
N LEU A 97 -2.91 -31.11 11.65
CA LEU A 97 -2.84 -32.49 11.19
C LEU A 97 -1.50 -33.09 11.60
N LEU A 98 -1.56 -34.25 12.24
CA LEU A 98 -0.41 -35.09 12.49
C LEU A 98 0.12 -35.69 11.17
N PRO A 99 1.39 -36.10 11.12
CA PRO A 99 1.98 -36.70 9.91
C PRO A 99 1.25 -37.95 9.40
N ASP A 100 0.54 -38.66 10.28
CA ASP A 100 -0.24 -39.85 9.96
C ASP A 100 -1.70 -39.55 9.52
N GLY A 101 -2.04 -38.27 9.36
CA GLY A 101 -3.35 -37.82 8.92
C GLY A 101 -4.40 -37.68 10.03
N ARG A 102 -4.07 -38.02 11.29
CA ARG A 102 -4.95 -37.73 12.43
C ARG A 102 -5.05 -36.23 12.70
N GLY A 103 -6.17 -35.79 13.24
CA GLY A 103 -6.34 -34.41 13.68
C GLY A 103 -5.79 -34.20 15.09
N ALA A 104 -5.28 -33.01 15.38
CA ALA A 104 -4.93 -32.59 16.73
C ALA A 104 -5.57 -31.24 17.03
N VAL A 105 -6.43 -31.17 18.05
CA VAL A 105 -7.04 -29.93 18.53
C VAL A 105 -6.39 -29.53 19.85
N ALA A 106 -5.62 -28.44 19.83
CA ALA A 106 -5.05 -27.86 21.03
C ALA A 106 -6.03 -26.86 21.66
N LEU A 107 -6.16 -26.92 22.97
CA LEU A 107 -7.02 -26.07 23.80
C LEU A 107 -6.14 -25.37 24.83
N ALA A 108 -6.26 -24.05 24.89
CA ALA A 108 -5.60 -23.22 25.90
C ALA A 108 -6.63 -22.24 26.49
N ASP A 109 -6.44 -21.88 27.76
CA ASP A 109 -7.23 -20.84 28.40
C ASP A 109 -6.89 -19.46 27.80
N LYS A 110 -7.91 -18.66 27.48
CA LYS A 110 -7.74 -17.34 26.84
C LYS A 110 -7.01 -16.35 27.74
N ASP A 111 -7.29 -16.34 29.04
CA ASP A 111 -6.65 -15.42 29.98
C ASP A 111 -5.16 -15.76 30.08
N ARG A 112 -4.81 -17.05 30.16
CA ARG A 112 -3.39 -17.48 30.13
C ARG A 112 -2.70 -17.15 28.81
N MET A 113 -3.39 -17.30 27.67
CA MET A 113 -2.86 -16.88 26.36
C MET A 113 -2.55 -15.39 26.33
N GLU A 114 -3.42 -14.56 26.90
CA GLU A 114 -3.19 -13.12 27.01
C GLU A 114 -2.01 -12.81 27.93
N ASP A 115 -1.87 -13.54 29.04
CA ASP A 115 -0.76 -13.37 29.95
C ASP A 115 0.60 -13.73 29.30
N TRP A 116 0.69 -14.86 28.59
CA TRP A 116 1.92 -15.23 27.87
C TRP A 116 2.27 -14.23 26.75
N LEU A 117 1.28 -13.79 25.98
CA LEU A 117 1.50 -12.79 24.93
C LEU A 117 1.85 -11.42 25.51
N GLY A 118 1.25 -11.04 26.65
CA GLY A 118 1.57 -9.82 27.39
C GLY A 118 3.00 -9.87 27.95
N TRP A 119 3.39 -10.99 28.54
CA TRP A 119 4.75 -11.24 29.00
C TRP A 119 5.76 -11.16 27.86
N ALA A 120 5.51 -11.85 26.74
CA ALA A 120 6.39 -11.80 25.58
C ALA A 120 6.60 -10.37 25.07
N ARG A 121 5.52 -9.59 24.94
CA ARG A 121 5.60 -8.17 24.55
C ARG A 121 6.43 -7.32 25.52
N ARG A 122 6.30 -7.54 26.84
CA ARG A 122 7.11 -6.83 27.84
C ARG A 122 8.61 -7.14 27.71
N GLN A 123 8.93 -8.33 27.22
CA GLN A 123 10.30 -8.77 26.95
C GLN A 123 10.78 -8.45 25.53
N ASP A 124 10.01 -7.69 24.74
CA ASP A 124 10.25 -7.41 23.31
C ASP A 124 10.39 -8.69 22.45
N LEU A 125 9.73 -9.76 22.89
CA LEU A 125 9.65 -11.04 22.17
C LEU A 125 8.45 -11.03 21.22
N ASP A 126 8.72 -11.34 19.96
CA ASP A 126 7.68 -11.52 18.95
C ASP A 126 7.43 -13.01 18.67
N LEU A 127 6.58 -13.62 19.50
CA LEU A 127 6.21 -15.04 19.35
C LEU A 127 5.47 -15.25 18.02
N ARG A 128 6.14 -15.91 17.07
CA ARG A 128 5.58 -16.20 15.75
C ARG A 128 4.68 -17.42 15.74
N HIS A 129 5.06 -18.45 16.49
CA HIS A 129 4.26 -19.66 16.71
C HIS A 129 4.20 -19.97 18.20
N ILE A 130 3.12 -20.60 18.64
CA ILE A 130 2.98 -21.14 20.00
C ILE A 130 2.52 -22.59 19.89
N ILE A 131 3.37 -23.51 20.36
CA ILE A 131 3.13 -24.95 20.29
C ILE A 131 2.91 -25.55 21.69
N PRO A 132 1.95 -26.49 21.88
CA PRO A 132 1.83 -27.24 23.12
C PRO A 132 3.02 -28.19 23.34
N ALA A 133 3.61 -28.22 24.55
CA ALA A 133 4.65 -29.21 24.88
C ALA A 133 4.19 -30.67 24.69
N ALA A 134 2.88 -30.94 24.84
CA ALA A 134 2.33 -32.29 24.63
C ALA A 134 2.58 -32.86 23.23
N LEU A 135 2.77 -32.00 22.21
CA LEU A 135 3.08 -32.41 20.85
C LEU A 135 4.57 -32.72 20.61
N LEU A 136 5.42 -32.50 21.62
CA LEU A 136 6.82 -32.95 21.61
C LEU A 136 6.96 -34.43 21.99
N LEU A 137 5.92 -35.01 22.62
CA LEU A 137 5.87 -36.43 22.96
C LEU A 137 5.12 -37.24 21.89
N PRO A 138 5.43 -38.53 21.72
CA PRO A 138 4.72 -39.41 20.80
C PRO A 138 3.22 -39.52 21.11
N VAL A 139 2.44 -39.80 20.06
CA VAL A 139 0.97 -39.91 20.09
C VAL A 139 0.58 -41.33 19.68
N ASP A 140 1.06 -42.34 20.39
CA ASP A 140 0.94 -43.76 20.07
C ASP A 140 0.10 -44.57 21.08
N GLY A 141 -0.55 -43.90 22.03
CA GLY A 141 -1.31 -44.54 23.11
C GLY A 141 -0.49 -44.99 24.30
N GLU A 142 0.84 -44.91 24.25
CA GLU A 142 1.72 -45.29 25.37
C GLU A 142 2.09 -44.07 26.23
N TRP A 143 2.50 -44.34 27.47
CA TRP A 143 3.06 -43.31 28.32
C TRP A 143 4.52 -43.09 27.98
N HIS A 144 4.89 -41.85 27.74
CA HIS A 144 6.27 -41.43 27.52
C HIS A 144 6.73 -40.49 28.62
N ARG A 145 8.02 -40.53 28.93
CA ARG A 145 8.70 -39.54 29.78
C ARG A 145 9.88 -38.93 29.05
N GLY A 146 10.04 -37.61 29.12
CA GLY A 146 11.16 -36.91 28.49
C GLY A 146 11.55 -35.66 29.26
N GLY A 147 12.80 -35.23 29.10
CA GLY A 147 13.28 -33.98 29.69
C GLY A 147 12.96 -32.78 28.80
N LEU A 148 12.27 -31.78 29.35
CA LEU A 148 12.00 -30.51 28.67
C LEU A 148 12.42 -29.35 29.58
N GLY A 149 13.45 -28.61 29.18
CA GLY A 149 13.93 -27.46 29.95
C GLY A 149 14.48 -27.76 31.34
N GLY A 150 15.02 -28.97 31.52
CA GLY A 150 15.53 -29.45 32.80
C GLY A 150 14.46 -30.02 33.73
N GLU A 151 13.20 -30.09 33.30
CA GLU A 151 12.11 -30.74 34.02
C GLU A 151 11.68 -32.03 33.30
N GLU A 152 11.33 -33.06 34.06
CA GLU A 152 10.74 -34.26 33.48
C GLU A 152 9.26 -34.02 33.18
N VAL A 153 8.84 -34.40 31.97
CA VAL A 153 7.45 -34.30 31.49
C VAL A 153 6.97 -35.69 31.12
N PHE A 154 5.76 -36.01 31.58
CA PHE A 154 5.03 -37.22 31.19
C PHE A 154 3.96 -36.87 30.18
N GLY A 155 3.71 -37.75 29.22
CA GLY A 155 2.62 -37.55 28.27
C GLY A 155 2.12 -38.81 27.59
N ARG A 156 0.90 -38.73 27.08
CA ARG A 156 0.19 -39.76 26.32
C ARG A 156 -0.92 -39.12 25.50
N ASP A 157 -0.98 -39.37 24.21
CA ASP A 157 -2.06 -38.95 23.30
C ASP A 157 -2.49 -37.47 23.45
N GLY A 158 -1.52 -36.56 23.52
CA GLY A 158 -1.80 -35.13 23.63
C GLY A 158 -2.11 -34.62 25.05
N LEU A 159 -2.15 -35.51 26.05
CA LEU A 159 -2.03 -35.15 27.46
C LEU A 159 -0.54 -35.03 27.80
N ALA A 160 -0.15 -33.96 28.50
CA ALA A 160 1.17 -33.86 29.11
C ALA A 160 1.13 -33.10 30.44
N PHE A 161 2.00 -33.46 31.37
CA PHE A 161 2.15 -32.80 32.67
C PHE A 161 3.59 -32.93 33.20
N ALA A 162 4.01 -31.95 34.00
CA ALA A 162 5.32 -31.98 34.67
C ALA A 162 5.35 -33.08 35.74
N ALA A 163 6.53 -33.65 35.98
CA ALA A 163 6.75 -34.76 36.90
C ALA A 163 6.39 -34.42 38.37
N ASP A 164 5.12 -34.57 38.71
CA ASP A 164 4.61 -34.47 40.07
C ASP A 164 4.24 -35.87 40.62
N PRO A 165 4.77 -36.30 41.78
CA PRO A 165 4.52 -37.63 42.31
C PRO A 165 3.04 -37.98 42.52
N ALA A 166 2.21 -37.01 42.93
CA ALA A 166 0.79 -37.24 43.15
C ALA A 166 0.05 -37.43 41.81
N MET A 167 0.39 -36.63 40.81
CA MET A 167 -0.17 -36.73 39.47
C MET A 167 0.30 -37.99 38.73
N GLN A 168 1.55 -38.40 38.90
CA GLN A 168 2.07 -39.68 38.39
C GLN A 168 1.29 -40.86 38.98
N ALA A 169 1.13 -40.90 40.31
CA ALA A 169 0.37 -41.95 40.97
C ALA A 169 -1.10 -41.99 40.52
N ALA A 170 -1.71 -40.83 40.28
CA ALA A 170 -3.11 -40.72 39.87
C ALA A 170 -3.37 -41.03 38.39
N LEU A 171 -2.48 -40.62 37.48
CA LEU A 171 -2.69 -40.71 36.03
C LEU A 171 -1.98 -41.89 35.37
N VAL A 172 -0.74 -42.17 35.79
CA VAL A 172 0.10 -43.23 35.20
C VAL A 172 -0.13 -44.54 35.96
N GLY A 173 -0.11 -44.50 37.30
CA GLY A 173 -0.19 -45.69 38.13
C GLY A 173 0.94 -46.68 37.82
N ASP A 174 0.60 -47.95 37.65
CA ASP A 174 1.56 -49.03 37.35
C ASP A 174 1.78 -49.27 35.85
N GLN A 175 1.28 -48.39 34.97
CA GLN A 175 1.44 -48.54 33.52
C GLN A 175 2.92 -48.36 33.12
N PRO A 176 3.39 -49.10 32.10
CA PRO A 176 4.76 -48.93 31.59
C PRO A 176 4.95 -47.53 31.02
N VAL A 177 6.10 -46.92 31.31
CA VAL A 177 6.49 -45.61 30.80
C VAL A 177 7.76 -45.75 29.98
N SER A 178 7.66 -45.40 28.70
CA SER A 178 8.77 -45.42 27.74
C SER A 178 9.63 -44.14 27.92
N PRO A 179 10.93 -44.26 28.22
CA PRO A 179 11.81 -43.11 28.27
C PRO A 179 12.13 -42.59 26.87
N MET A 180 12.08 -41.28 26.70
CA MET A 180 12.66 -40.56 25.57
C MET A 180 14.04 -40.07 25.98
N ASP A 181 15.04 -40.34 25.14
CA ASP A 181 16.36 -39.75 25.29
C ASP A 181 16.37 -38.28 24.81
N GLU A 182 17.46 -37.59 25.08
CA GLU A 182 17.64 -36.19 24.69
C GLU A 182 17.54 -36.02 23.17
N ALA A 183 18.13 -36.94 22.40
CA ALA A 183 18.09 -36.92 20.94
C ALA A 183 16.66 -37.02 20.38
N ALA A 184 15.78 -37.84 21.00
CA ALA A 184 14.39 -37.92 20.60
C ALA A 184 13.62 -36.62 20.86
N ILE A 185 13.90 -35.94 21.99
CA ILE A 185 13.30 -34.63 22.30
C ILE A 185 13.83 -33.55 21.34
N GLU A 186 15.13 -33.51 21.07
CA GLU A 186 15.72 -32.60 20.09
C GLU A 186 15.11 -32.79 18.70
N HIS A 187 14.92 -34.05 18.27
CA HIS A 187 14.28 -34.33 16.99
C HIS A 187 12.82 -33.84 16.96
N ALA A 188 12.08 -33.99 18.07
CA ALA A 188 10.74 -33.46 18.19
C ALA A 188 10.70 -31.92 18.15
N LEU A 189 11.66 -31.25 18.81
CA LEU A 189 11.83 -29.79 18.77
C LEU A 189 12.10 -29.31 17.35
N LEU A 190 13.04 -29.94 16.63
CA LEU A 190 13.36 -29.61 15.24
C LEU A 190 12.15 -29.79 14.31
N ARG A 191 11.40 -30.89 14.50
CA ARG A 191 10.18 -31.17 13.72
C ARG A 191 9.14 -30.07 13.90
N GLU A 192 8.81 -29.72 15.15
CA GLU A 192 7.83 -28.67 15.45
C GLU A 192 8.33 -27.27 15.07
N ALA A 193 9.65 -27.01 15.11
CA ALA A 193 10.23 -25.74 14.68
C ALA A 193 10.12 -25.51 13.16
N GLY A 194 10.28 -26.57 12.38
CA GLY A 194 10.20 -26.52 10.92
C GLY A 194 8.76 -26.34 10.43
N ALA A 195 7.85 -27.17 10.94
CA ALA A 195 6.42 -27.10 10.62
C ALA A 195 5.59 -27.49 11.85
N PRO A 196 5.14 -26.50 12.65
CA PRO A 196 4.31 -26.76 13.82
C PRO A 196 3.08 -27.59 13.46
N THR A 197 2.87 -28.70 14.16
CA THR A 197 1.71 -29.57 13.94
C THR A 197 0.43 -28.82 14.28
N VAL A 198 0.42 -28.10 15.41
CA VAL A 198 -0.67 -27.23 15.84
C VAL A 198 -0.09 -25.92 16.35
N ASP A 199 -0.62 -24.81 15.84
CA ASP A 199 -0.20 -23.47 16.24
C ASP A 199 -1.34 -22.70 16.93
N LEU A 200 -1.12 -22.35 18.20
CA LEU A 200 -2.04 -21.54 19.00
C LEU A 200 -1.99 -20.05 18.63
N ARG A 201 -1.01 -19.58 17.84
CA ARG A 201 -1.02 -18.26 17.18
C ARG A 201 -1.94 -18.25 15.96
N SER A 202 -3.19 -18.65 16.16
CA SER A 202 -4.24 -18.72 15.15
C SER A 202 -5.53 -18.02 15.60
N GLY A 203 -6.43 -17.76 14.65
CA GLY A 203 -7.71 -17.12 14.93
C GLY A 203 -7.57 -15.72 15.56
N PRO A 204 -8.20 -15.44 16.72
CA PRO A 204 -8.07 -14.14 17.41
C PRO A 204 -6.62 -13.79 17.79
N TYR A 205 -5.79 -14.79 18.06
CA TYR A 205 -4.38 -14.65 18.42
C TYR A 205 -3.44 -14.84 17.23
N ALA A 206 -3.96 -14.79 16.00
CA ALA A 206 -3.15 -14.90 14.80
C ALA A 206 -1.99 -13.91 14.81
N TYR A 207 -0.81 -14.38 14.44
CA TYR A 207 0.36 -13.52 14.28
C TYR A 207 0.08 -12.46 13.21
N ARG A 208 -0.05 -11.20 13.64
CA ARG A 208 -0.14 -10.06 12.73
C ARG A 208 1.26 -9.54 12.55
N ARG A 209 1.85 -9.80 11.38
CA ARG A 209 3.18 -9.32 11.05
C ARG A 209 3.21 -7.80 11.26
N PRO A 210 3.94 -7.29 12.26
CA PRO A 210 4.06 -5.85 12.40
C PRO A 210 4.75 -5.36 11.13
N TRP A 211 4.18 -4.36 10.48
CA TRP A 211 4.90 -3.62 9.45
C TRP A 211 6.02 -2.86 10.14
N ARG A 212 7.14 -3.56 10.36
CA ARG A 212 8.39 -2.94 10.79
C ARG A 212 8.94 -2.19 9.58
N LEU A 213 8.59 -0.91 9.49
CA LEU A 213 9.27 0.04 8.63
C LEU A 213 10.68 0.17 9.19
N ASP A 214 11.62 -0.50 8.56
CA ASP A 214 13.03 -0.39 8.88
C ASP A 214 13.43 1.10 8.83
N PRO A 215 13.88 1.70 9.95
CA PRO A 215 14.20 3.12 10.00
C PRO A 215 15.31 3.50 9.03
N SER A 216 16.18 2.55 8.66
CA SER A 216 17.19 2.76 7.62
C SER A 216 16.55 2.95 6.23
N ARG A 217 15.55 2.13 5.90
CA ARG A 217 14.76 2.26 4.67
C ARG A 217 13.89 3.51 4.67
N LEU A 218 13.35 3.89 5.83
CA LEU A 218 12.60 5.14 5.95
C LEU A 218 13.49 6.35 5.66
N ARG A 219 14.76 6.32 6.09
CA ARG A 219 15.75 7.34 5.75
C ARG A 219 16.02 7.35 4.24
N GLU A 220 16.16 6.20 3.60
CA GLU A 220 16.33 6.12 2.14
C GLU A 220 15.12 6.70 1.40
N PHE A 221 13.89 6.33 1.79
CA PHE A 221 12.68 6.89 1.22
C PHE A 221 12.56 8.40 1.45
N ALA A 222 12.96 8.90 2.62
CA ALA A 222 12.98 10.33 2.91
C ALA A 222 13.98 11.08 2.02
N VAL A 223 15.17 10.52 1.80
CA VAL A 223 16.17 11.09 0.88
C VAL A 223 15.64 11.09 -0.55
N LEU A 224 15.01 10.00 -0.99
CA LEU A 224 14.45 9.90 -2.33
C LEU A 224 13.30 10.90 -2.54
N ALA A 225 12.43 11.04 -1.53
CA ALA A 225 11.33 12.02 -1.54
C ALA A 225 11.86 13.46 -1.57
N ALA A 226 12.90 13.77 -0.79
CA ALA A 226 13.54 15.09 -0.79
C ALA A 226 14.17 15.39 -2.16
N LEU A 227 14.78 14.40 -2.82
CA LEU A 227 15.38 14.56 -4.14
C LEU A 227 14.31 14.77 -5.22
N ILE A 228 13.19 14.04 -5.15
CA ILE A 228 12.04 14.25 -6.04
C ILE A 228 11.45 15.65 -5.85
N ALA A 229 11.28 16.10 -4.60
CA ALA A 229 10.78 17.43 -4.30
C ALA A 229 11.72 18.53 -4.83
N LEU A 230 13.04 18.35 -4.69
CA LEU A 230 14.04 19.26 -5.24
C LEU A 230 13.96 19.31 -6.76
N LEU A 231 13.84 18.16 -7.43
CA LEU A 231 13.68 18.10 -8.89
C LEU A 231 12.39 18.80 -9.35
N ALA A 232 11.29 18.56 -8.65
CA ALA A 232 10.00 19.19 -8.92
C ALA A 232 10.06 20.72 -8.77
N LEU A 233 10.88 21.24 -7.86
CA LEU A 233 11.10 22.68 -7.66
C LEU A 233 12.06 23.29 -8.70
N LEU A 234 13.02 22.51 -9.22
CA LEU A 234 13.94 22.95 -10.27
C LEU A 234 13.25 23.21 -11.61
N ILE A 235 12.23 22.41 -11.95
CA ILE A 235 11.47 22.54 -13.20
C ILE A 235 10.88 23.96 -13.37
N PRO A 236 10.06 24.50 -12.44
CA PRO A 236 9.50 25.84 -12.59
C PRO A 236 10.57 26.93 -12.59
N LEU A 237 11.68 26.74 -11.88
CA LEU A 237 12.79 27.70 -11.88
C LEU A 237 13.47 27.80 -13.25
N VAL A 238 13.71 26.66 -13.91
CA VAL A 238 14.24 26.64 -15.29
C VAL A 238 13.24 27.27 -16.26
N HIS A 239 11.94 27.03 -16.08
CA HIS A 239 10.91 27.66 -16.90
C HIS A 239 10.87 29.18 -16.73
N ALA A 240 10.96 29.68 -15.50
CA ALA A 240 11.00 31.11 -15.20
C ALA A 240 12.19 31.80 -15.89
N LEU A 241 13.40 31.25 -15.73
CA LEU A 241 14.61 31.77 -16.39
C LEU A 241 14.50 31.74 -17.93
N ARG A 242 13.86 30.72 -18.49
CA ARG A 242 13.66 30.63 -19.94
C ARG A 242 12.65 31.66 -20.45
N TRP A 243 11.63 31.99 -19.66
CA TRP A 243 10.62 32.99 -20.00
C TRP A 243 11.19 34.41 -19.96
N GLU A 244 12.03 34.73 -18.98
CA GLU A 244 12.76 36.01 -18.95
C GLU A 244 13.62 36.18 -20.21
N ALA A 245 14.43 35.17 -20.54
CA ALA A 245 15.25 35.22 -21.75
C ALA A 245 14.43 35.23 -23.06
N ALA A 246 13.17 34.78 -23.04
CA ALA A 246 12.28 34.85 -24.19
C ALA A 246 11.62 36.23 -24.31
N ALA A 247 11.26 36.86 -23.19
CA ALA A 247 10.76 38.23 -23.12
C ALA A 247 11.81 39.22 -23.63
N ASP A 248 13.05 39.14 -23.14
CA ASP A 248 14.15 40.02 -23.56
C ASP A 248 14.40 39.96 -25.08
N ARG A 249 14.24 38.78 -25.68
CA ARG A 249 14.39 38.59 -27.14
C ARG A 249 13.22 39.16 -27.93
N MET A 250 12.01 39.18 -27.37
CA MET A 250 10.84 39.82 -27.98
C MET A 250 10.96 41.33 -27.89
N ASP A 251 11.35 41.86 -26.72
CA ASP A 251 11.53 43.30 -26.50
C ASP A 251 12.61 43.86 -27.44
N ALA A 252 13.76 43.18 -27.56
CA ALA A 252 14.81 43.58 -28.49
C ALA A 252 14.35 43.57 -29.97
N ARG A 253 13.41 42.71 -30.35
CA ARG A 253 12.86 42.67 -31.72
C ARG A 253 11.84 43.78 -31.95
N THR A 254 11.00 44.05 -30.95
CA THR A 254 10.04 45.16 -30.98
C THR A 254 10.76 46.49 -31.08
N GLU A 255 11.84 46.66 -30.30
CA GLU A 255 12.73 47.83 -30.38
C GLU A 255 13.34 48.01 -31.76
N GLN A 256 13.86 46.94 -32.37
CA GLN A 256 14.45 47.00 -33.71
C GLN A 256 13.40 47.37 -34.77
N LEU A 257 12.26 46.69 -34.77
CA LEU A 257 11.19 46.94 -35.75
C LEU A 257 10.59 48.34 -35.62
N ALA A 258 10.39 48.82 -34.39
CA ALA A 258 9.88 50.17 -34.15
C ALA A 258 10.90 51.25 -34.49
N SER A 259 12.19 50.99 -34.22
CA SER A 259 13.27 51.91 -34.60
C SER A 259 13.40 52.04 -36.12
N ASP A 260 13.27 50.94 -36.85
CA ASP A 260 13.27 50.91 -38.31
C ASP A 260 12.06 51.64 -38.90
N ALA A 261 10.86 51.44 -38.32
CA ALA A 261 9.63 52.09 -38.78
C ALA A 261 9.60 53.60 -38.49
N LEU A 262 10.18 54.04 -37.37
CA LEU A 262 10.19 55.44 -36.93
C LEU A 262 11.44 56.21 -37.39
N GLY A 263 12.42 55.53 -37.99
CA GLY A 263 13.66 56.14 -38.51
C GLY A 263 14.58 56.74 -37.43
N ARG A 264 14.40 56.34 -36.17
CA ARG A 264 15.21 56.75 -35.01
C ARG A 264 15.25 55.61 -34.00
N PRO A 265 16.31 55.47 -33.18
CA PRO A 265 16.35 54.44 -32.14
C PRO A 265 15.29 54.72 -31.06
N VAL A 266 14.51 53.71 -30.69
CA VAL A 266 13.42 53.79 -29.70
C VAL A 266 13.42 52.52 -28.82
N THR A 267 13.16 52.69 -27.52
CA THR A 267 13.01 51.57 -26.56
C THR A 267 11.64 50.90 -26.65
N ALA A 268 11.46 49.69 -26.11
CA ALA A 268 10.22 48.91 -26.28
C ALA A 268 8.97 49.66 -25.77
N ASP A 269 9.05 50.30 -24.60
CA ASP A 269 7.97 51.11 -24.03
C ASP A 269 7.67 52.36 -24.88
N GLU A 270 8.71 53.03 -25.37
CA GLU A 270 8.55 54.22 -26.21
C GLU A 270 8.02 53.87 -27.61
N ALA A 271 8.32 52.66 -28.10
CA ALA A 271 7.83 52.13 -29.37
C ALA A 271 6.32 51.88 -29.32
N GLU A 272 5.83 51.25 -28.26
CA GLU A 272 4.39 51.05 -28.06
C GLU A 272 3.65 52.39 -27.96
N HIS A 273 4.19 53.33 -27.19
CA HIS A 273 3.60 54.67 -27.05
C HIS A 273 3.64 55.48 -28.36
N ALA A 274 4.72 55.39 -29.15
CA ALA A 274 4.85 56.11 -30.42
C ALA A 274 3.98 55.52 -31.53
N LEU A 275 3.83 54.19 -31.58
CA LEU A 275 2.92 53.51 -32.51
C LEU A 275 1.45 53.81 -32.18
N ALA A 276 1.09 53.83 -30.88
CA ALA A 276 -0.24 54.23 -30.44
C ALA A 276 -0.55 55.70 -30.77
N ALA A 277 0.44 56.60 -30.65
CA ALA A 277 0.29 58.02 -30.96
C ALA A 277 0.26 58.33 -32.47
N GLY A 278 0.89 57.51 -33.31
CA GLY A 278 0.90 57.66 -34.77
C GLY A 278 -0.28 57.01 -35.52
N GLY A 279 -1.18 56.33 -34.81
CA GLY A 279 -2.15 55.39 -35.36
C GLY A 279 -3.46 55.97 -35.88
N GLY A 280 -3.47 56.61 -37.04
CA GLY A 280 -4.70 56.83 -37.83
C GLY A 280 -5.30 55.54 -38.43
N SER A 281 -4.52 54.45 -38.45
CA SER A 281 -4.93 53.11 -38.94
C SER A 281 -5.50 52.23 -37.83
N ALA A 282 -4.87 52.21 -36.64
CA ALA A 282 -5.26 51.32 -35.54
C ALA A 282 -6.67 51.60 -34.99
N ILE A 283 -7.08 52.87 -34.93
CA ILE A 283 -8.45 53.25 -34.52
C ILE A 283 -9.48 52.75 -35.55
N ARG A 284 -9.15 52.83 -36.84
CA ARG A 284 -10.01 52.38 -37.93
C ARG A 284 -10.09 50.84 -38.00
N GLU A 285 -9.01 50.15 -37.67
CA GLU A 285 -8.93 48.69 -37.56
C GLU A 285 -9.78 48.17 -36.37
N SER A 286 -9.72 48.84 -35.22
CA SER A 286 -10.57 48.50 -34.07
C SER A 286 -12.05 48.76 -34.35
N ASP A 287 -12.38 49.84 -35.05
CA ASP A 287 -13.77 50.17 -35.42
C ASP A 287 -14.36 49.15 -36.40
N MET A 288 -13.57 48.70 -37.38
CA MET A 288 -13.96 47.65 -38.32
C MET A 288 -14.17 46.31 -37.62
N LEU A 289 -13.28 45.94 -36.69
CA LEU A 289 -13.44 44.70 -35.92
C LEU A 289 -14.66 44.77 -34.99
N ALA A 290 -14.90 45.91 -34.35
CA ALA A 290 -16.07 46.13 -33.51
C ALA A 290 -17.38 46.06 -34.30
N ALA A 291 -17.43 46.63 -35.50
CA ALA A 291 -18.58 46.54 -36.40
C ALA A 291 -18.85 45.10 -36.84
N LEU A 292 -17.81 44.34 -37.19
CA LEU A 292 -17.95 42.92 -37.55
C LEU A 292 -18.45 42.07 -36.37
N LEU A 293 -17.89 42.27 -35.17
CA LEU A 293 -18.29 41.53 -33.97
C LEU A 293 -19.73 41.87 -33.56
N GLY A 294 -20.11 43.13 -33.57
CA GLY A 294 -21.49 43.54 -33.27
C GLY A 294 -22.51 42.97 -34.25
N ALA A 295 -22.16 42.90 -35.55
CA ALA A 295 -23.02 42.29 -36.55
C ALA A 295 -23.14 40.76 -36.36
N LEU A 296 -22.05 40.08 -35.99
CA LEU A 296 -22.05 38.64 -35.67
C LEU A 296 -22.88 38.31 -34.42
N GLU A 297 -22.79 39.14 -33.37
CA GLU A 297 -23.59 38.98 -32.16
C GLU A 297 -25.09 39.14 -32.43
N ASN A 298 -25.48 40.06 -33.32
CA ASN A 298 -26.88 40.34 -33.63
C ASN A 298 -27.56 39.23 -34.47
N GLU A 299 -26.82 38.59 -35.38
CA GLU A 299 -27.37 37.54 -36.27
C GLU A 299 -27.29 36.12 -35.66
N GLY A 300 -26.45 35.89 -34.64
CA GLY A 300 -26.43 34.70 -33.74
C GLY A 300 -26.20 33.32 -34.36
N LEU A 301 -26.37 33.18 -35.67
CA LEU A 301 -26.36 31.93 -36.44
C LEU A 301 -25.14 31.81 -37.36
N VAL A 302 -24.35 32.88 -37.52
CA VAL A 302 -23.14 32.93 -38.35
C VAL A 302 -21.91 33.04 -37.45
N ARG A 303 -20.86 32.27 -37.73
CA ARG A 303 -19.59 32.31 -36.99
C ARG A 303 -18.43 32.65 -37.92
N ALA A 304 -17.50 33.46 -37.43
CA ALA A 304 -16.21 33.65 -38.07
C ALA A 304 -15.26 32.49 -37.73
N SER A 305 -14.74 31.80 -38.74
CA SER A 305 -13.79 30.69 -38.57
C SER A 305 -12.33 31.16 -38.61
N ALA A 306 -12.06 32.27 -39.29
CA ALA A 306 -10.76 32.90 -39.39
C ALA A 306 -10.96 34.39 -39.65
N ILE A 307 -10.14 35.21 -39.00
CA ILE A 307 -10.09 36.66 -39.17
C ILE A 307 -8.62 37.01 -39.38
N GLY A 308 -8.33 37.76 -40.42
CA GLY A 308 -6.98 38.22 -40.73
C GLY A 308 -7.01 39.61 -41.34
N TRP A 309 -5.93 40.35 -41.13
CA TRP A 309 -5.69 41.64 -41.76
C TRP A 309 -4.84 41.44 -43.01
N GLN A 310 -5.28 42.05 -44.11
CA GLN A 310 -4.51 42.10 -45.34
C GLN A 310 -3.69 43.40 -45.35
N GLY A 311 -2.47 43.36 -45.88
CA GLY A 311 -1.49 44.47 -45.80
C GLY A 311 -1.89 45.78 -46.50
N ASP A 312 -3.09 45.83 -47.08
CA ASP A 312 -3.76 46.97 -47.69
C ASP A 312 -4.77 47.66 -46.75
N GLY A 313 -4.91 47.19 -45.50
CA GLY A 313 -5.84 47.74 -44.51
C GLY A 313 -7.26 47.20 -44.61
N GLN A 314 -7.46 46.10 -45.34
CA GLN A 314 -8.75 45.40 -45.42
C GLN A 314 -8.84 44.26 -44.41
N LEU A 315 -10.02 44.09 -43.82
CA LEU A 315 -10.33 42.98 -42.92
C LEU A 315 -10.88 41.82 -43.74
N THR A 316 -10.20 40.68 -43.71
CA THR A 316 -10.67 39.45 -44.35
C THR A 316 -11.17 38.48 -43.29
N ALA A 317 -12.46 38.15 -43.35
CA ALA A 317 -13.11 37.21 -42.44
C ALA A 317 -13.72 36.04 -43.23
N THR A 318 -13.47 34.81 -42.79
CA THR A 318 -14.14 33.62 -43.34
C THR A 318 -15.36 33.31 -42.49
N LEU A 319 -16.54 33.55 -43.05
CA LEU A 319 -17.82 33.35 -42.40
C LEU A 319 -18.38 31.96 -42.73
N VAL A 320 -18.92 31.28 -41.70
CA VAL A 320 -19.58 29.99 -41.83
C VAL A 320 -20.99 30.11 -41.24
N GLY A 321 -21.99 29.81 -42.06
CA GLY A 321 -23.40 29.89 -41.70
C GLY A 321 -24.18 28.63 -42.08
N PRO A 322 -25.38 28.43 -41.51
CA PRO A 322 -26.24 27.28 -41.80
C PRO A 322 -26.76 27.30 -43.24
N ASP A 323 -27.01 28.48 -43.81
CA ASP A 323 -27.49 28.68 -45.17
C ASP A 323 -26.95 30.00 -45.78
N ALA A 324 -27.00 30.12 -47.11
CA ALA A 324 -26.58 31.34 -47.81
C ALA A 324 -27.42 32.59 -47.47
N PRO A 325 -28.74 32.49 -47.23
CA PRO A 325 -29.55 33.63 -46.81
C PRO A 325 -29.17 34.24 -45.46
N ALA A 326 -28.70 33.46 -44.46
CA ALA A 326 -28.21 34.01 -43.20
C ALA A 326 -26.93 34.86 -43.41
N ILE A 327 -26.01 34.40 -44.25
CA ILE A 327 -24.78 35.15 -44.56
C ILE A 327 -25.13 36.45 -45.31
N ASN A 328 -26.08 36.41 -46.25
CA ASN A 328 -26.51 37.61 -46.98
C ASN A 328 -27.18 38.67 -46.10
N ARG A 329 -27.91 38.27 -45.05
CA ARG A 329 -28.49 39.22 -44.07
C ARG A 329 -27.41 39.94 -43.28
N LEU A 330 -26.39 39.22 -42.84
CA LEU A 330 -25.22 39.78 -42.16
C LEU A 330 -24.45 40.76 -43.06
N LEU A 331 -24.22 40.40 -44.33
CA LEU A 331 -23.57 41.27 -45.32
C LEU A 331 -24.39 42.56 -45.55
N ALA A 332 -25.71 42.45 -45.64
CA ALA A 332 -26.60 43.59 -45.80
C ALA A 332 -26.66 44.50 -44.55
N ALA A 333 -26.44 43.95 -43.35
CA ALA A 333 -26.31 44.74 -42.13
C ALA A 333 -25.02 45.56 -42.13
N LEU A 334 -23.89 44.93 -42.48
CA LEU A 334 -22.60 45.61 -42.59
C LEU A 334 -22.58 46.70 -43.68
N GLN A 335 -23.26 46.48 -44.80
CA GLN A 335 -23.42 47.50 -45.85
C GLN A 335 -24.33 48.66 -45.40
N ARG A 336 -25.36 48.41 -44.59
CA ARG A 336 -26.22 49.46 -44.01
C ARG A 336 -25.44 50.36 -43.04
N ASP A 337 -24.45 49.79 -42.35
CA ASP A 337 -23.56 50.52 -41.44
C ASP A 337 -22.43 51.26 -42.19
N GLY A 338 -22.47 51.30 -43.52
CA GLY A 338 -21.62 52.15 -44.35
C GLY A 338 -20.29 51.52 -44.77
N TRP A 339 -20.12 50.19 -44.60
CA TRP A 339 -18.90 49.47 -44.97
C TRP A 339 -18.99 48.88 -46.38
N ALA A 340 -17.90 48.96 -47.14
CA ALA A 340 -17.79 48.32 -48.45
C ALA A 340 -17.42 46.84 -48.24
N VAL A 341 -18.36 45.95 -48.56
CA VAL A 341 -18.20 44.52 -48.34
C VAL A 341 -18.27 43.78 -49.67
N THR A 342 -17.22 43.03 -49.99
CA THR A 342 -17.19 42.07 -51.11
C THR A 342 -17.18 40.65 -50.57
N ALA A 343 -18.01 39.80 -51.14
CA ALA A 343 -18.15 38.40 -50.75
C ALA A 343 -17.85 37.50 -51.94
N ASP A 344 -16.89 36.60 -51.79
CA ASP A 344 -16.62 35.55 -52.78
C ASP A 344 -17.14 34.20 -52.25
N GLY A 345 -18.08 33.62 -52.99
CA GLY A 345 -18.80 32.42 -52.58
C GLY A 345 -18.02 31.18 -52.96
N GLN A 346 -17.53 30.42 -51.98
CA GLN A 346 -16.81 29.18 -52.22
C GLN A 346 -17.71 27.97 -51.91
N PRO A 347 -18.00 27.08 -52.88
CA PRO A 347 -18.81 25.90 -52.60
C PRO A 347 -18.08 25.00 -51.60
N SER A 348 -18.75 24.69 -50.49
CA SER A 348 -18.21 23.82 -49.43
C SER A 348 -18.87 22.44 -49.50
N ASN A 349 -18.07 21.38 -49.28
CA ASN A 349 -18.51 19.98 -49.43
C ASN A 349 -19.24 19.42 -48.19
N ASP A 350 -19.36 20.22 -47.12
CA ASP A 350 -19.92 19.80 -45.81
C ASP A 350 -21.38 20.25 -45.60
N GLY A 351 -22.08 20.68 -46.66
CA GLY A 351 -23.47 21.12 -46.59
C GLY A 351 -23.72 22.43 -45.84
N ARG A 352 -22.66 23.17 -45.45
CA ARG A 352 -22.71 24.51 -44.85
C ARG A 352 -22.18 25.56 -45.81
N ALA A 353 -22.76 26.76 -45.81
CA ALA A 353 -22.25 27.84 -46.64
C ALA A 353 -21.00 28.45 -46.00
N ARG A 354 -19.90 28.53 -46.76
CA ARG A 354 -18.66 29.22 -46.37
C ARG A 354 -18.42 30.35 -47.37
N VAL A 355 -18.22 31.55 -46.86
CA VAL A 355 -17.99 32.75 -47.69
C VAL A 355 -16.79 33.50 -47.13
N VAL A 356 -15.85 33.83 -48.01
CA VAL A 356 -14.77 34.74 -47.65
C VAL A 356 -15.27 36.15 -47.92
N VAL A 357 -15.23 36.96 -46.87
CA VAL A 357 -15.71 38.34 -46.90
C VAL A 357 -14.52 39.25 -46.69
N THR A 358 -14.35 40.18 -47.62
CA THR A 358 -13.36 41.25 -47.51
C THR A 358 -14.10 42.55 -47.26
N MET A 359 -13.75 43.22 -46.17
CA MET A 359 -14.36 44.48 -45.77
C MET A 359 -13.34 45.61 -45.88
N GLY A 360 -13.75 46.72 -46.48
CA GLY A 360 -12.97 47.95 -46.58
C GLY A 360 -13.81 49.18 -46.23
N ALA A 361 -13.14 50.26 -45.84
CA ALA A 361 -13.80 51.55 -45.66
C ALA A 361 -14.24 52.11 -47.03
N THR A 362 -15.48 52.60 -47.10
CA THR A 362 -16.00 53.27 -48.29
C THR A 362 -15.26 54.59 -48.50
N ARG A 363 -14.80 54.85 -49.73
CA ARG A 363 -13.91 55.97 -50.06
C ARG A 363 -14.61 57.32 -50.06
#